data_AF-A0A3L7ZDN7-F1
#
_entry.id   AF-A0A3L7ZDN7-F1
#
_cell.length_a   1.000
_cell.length_b   1.000
_cell.length_c   1.000
_cell.angle_alpha   90.00
_cell.angle_beta   90.00
_cell.angle_gamma   90.00
#
_symmetry.space_group_name_H-M   'P 1'
#
loop_
_entity.id
_entity.type
_entity.pdbx_description
1 polymer ?
#
loop_
_entity_poly.entity_id
_entity_poly.type
_entity_poly.pdbx_seq_one_letter_code
_entity_poly.pdbx_strand_id
1 'polypeptide(L)'
;MGLLNYTTAKINELLAKVAALPAKVMDGDTKIPSKTSDLENDSKFVKETGLKTVNGHSLLGTGDLTISGGSGGGVADSVDWSKVLNKPGWVNSQTKPSYTASEVGALPSDTAIPSKTSQLTNDSKFVKETGLKTINGQSLLGTGNISISGGSGEGSGGGNVNVMNAAELKAVRNYVFKPSNDGSTDGTFSALNIATLNESGLMSTQQVKKLYDIKDVYKFPAAVLGLTSASTSDEILAAFGLDPIQENGNLAYIIYLLSSGQSADYNEEFPSLFIGNYACYVYATMGSSTGEMELSYIGQGGVLKTVKVTCKDAADDKFTYSVCFYESGGEEFYLPSSIFDLTKTSTKEEVAAVFNPLGGLDHIIELAKKTTTKFYIVDASTGTGNNRSCVNLGGHIAASVLRYINISYVDKFLVSHYIQISGIKTAYLVSDKKDINLKSAINYETVSPEVYALTSQSTSEEIRSAFFSLSEFKRYIEAAKKGYILRTSIPESMGLDYKNPIYLNTLIAHVTNDGDAILEYIIAGPGINGYAGMQIVFISYTASSDSFSISVLPFSTGS
;
A
#
# COMPACT_ATOMS: atom_id res chain seq x y z
N MET A 1 -4.86 24.83 101.65
CA MET A 1 -3.89 23.80 102.06
C MET A 1 -4.29 23.28 103.43
N GLY A 2 -4.50 21.96 103.55
CA GLY A 2 -4.74 21.33 104.85
C GLY A 2 -3.48 21.46 105.71
N LEU A 3 -3.60 22.20 106.81
CA LEU A 3 -2.56 22.35 107.81
C LEU A 3 -2.34 21.00 108.51
N LEU A 4 -1.20 20.36 108.27
CA LEU A 4 -0.74 19.19 109.03
C LEU A 4 -0.10 19.66 110.33
N ASN A 5 -0.92 19.89 111.35
CA ASN A 5 -0.45 20.17 112.70
C ASN A 5 0.01 18.86 113.36
N TYR A 6 1.31 18.55 113.28
CA TYR A 6 1.89 17.42 114.01
C TYR A 6 2.07 17.79 115.48
N THR A 7 1.54 16.95 116.38
CA THR A 7 1.74 17.12 117.83
C THR A 7 3.21 16.88 118.19
N THR A 8 3.67 17.45 119.31
CA THR A 8 5.03 17.24 119.85
C THR A 8 5.39 15.76 119.97
N ALA A 9 4.40 14.91 120.25
CA ALA A 9 4.57 13.46 120.27
C ALA A 9 4.98 12.89 118.91
N LYS A 10 4.35 13.36 117.81
CA LYS A 10 4.67 12.91 116.46
C LYS A 10 6.05 13.40 116.00
N ILE A 11 6.45 14.59 116.44
CA ILE A 11 7.80 15.12 116.22
C ILE A 11 8.86 14.24 116.92
N ASN A 12 8.60 13.84 118.18
CA ASN A 12 9.50 12.95 118.91
C ASN A 12 9.58 11.54 118.29
N GLU A 13 8.46 11.01 117.77
CA GLU A 13 8.46 9.73 117.02
C GLU A 13 9.33 9.83 115.76
N LEU A 14 9.24 10.94 115.02
CA LEU A 14 10.06 11.16 113.83
C LEU A 14 11.55 11.32 114.19
N LEU A 15 11.87 12.02 115.27
CA LEU A 15 13.26 12.14 115.75
C LEU A 15 13.85 10.80 116.18
N ALA A 16 13.05 9.93 116.81
CA ALA A 16 13.49 8.57 117.16
C ALA A 16 13.80 7.72 115.91
N LYS A 17 13.02 7.89 114.82
CA LYS A 17 13.29 7.24 113.53
C LYS A 17 14.58 7.77 112.88
N VAL A 18 14.85 9.06 112.99
CA VAL A 18 16.09 9.67 112.48
C VAL A 18 17.32 9.16 113.25
N ALA A 19 17.21 8.98 114.57
CA ALA A 19 18.30 8.44 115.40
C ALA A 19 18.66 6.98 115.06
N ALA A 20 17.75 6.23 114.44
CA ALA A 20 17.97 4.85 114.01
C ALA A 20 18.58 4.73 112.60
N LEU A 21 18.83 5.85 111.90
CA LEU A 21 19.48 5.82 110.59
C LEU A 21 20.99 5.57 110.74
N PRO A 22 21.60 4.72 109.91
CA PRO A 22 23.04 4.45 109.96
C PRO A 22 23.86 5.72 109.66
N ALA A 23 24.98 5.89 110.37
CA ALA A 23 25.84 7.07 110.26
C ALA A 23 26.53 7.24 108.89
N LYS A 24 26.45 6.23 108.02
CA LYS A 24 26.99 6.26 106.66
C LYS A 24 26.04 5.53 105.72
N VAL A 25 25.56 6.22 104.70
CA VAL A 25 24.86 5.60 103.56
C VAL A 25 25.97 5.09 102.65
N MET A 26 26.09 3.77 102.47
CA MET A 26 27.04 3.20 101.51
C MET A 26 26.56 3.54 100.09
N ASP A 27 27.45 4.17 99.32
CA ASP A 27 27.49 4.43 97.89
C ASP A 27 26.14 4.46 97.15
N GLY A 28 25.67 5.67 96.86
CA GLY A 28 24.66 5.88 95.82
C GLY A 28 25.25 5.49 94.47
N ASP A 29 24.69 4.45 93.85
CA ASP A 29 25.11 3.85 92.57
C ASP A 29 24.79 4.78 91.36
N THR A 30 25.14 6.07 91.46
CA THR A 30 24.89 7.08 90.43
C THR A 30 25.87 6.84 89.29
N LYS A 31 25.46 6.03 88.32
CA LYS A 31 26.22 5.72 87.12
C LYS A 31 26.13 6.87 86.13
N ILE A 32 27.28 7.39 85.72
CA ILE A 32 27.36 8.33 84.59
C ILE A 32 27.46 7.50 83.30
N PRO A 33 26.57 7.72 82.32
CA PRO A 33 26.62 7.04 81.02
C PRO A 33 27.99 7.20 80.34
N SER A 34 28.55 6.11 79.86
CA SER A 34 29.85 6.09 79.13
C SER A 34 29.69 5.67 77.67
N LYS A 35 28.57 5.03 77.36
CA LYS A 35 28.18 4.53 76.05
C LYS A 35 26.85 5.13 75.64
N THR A 36 26.61 5.17 74.33
CA THR A 36 25.31 5.56 73.80
C THR A 36 24.18 4.61 74.24
N SER A 37 24.48 3.33 74.46
CA SER A 37 23.51 2.34 74.95
C SER A 37 23.12 2.51 76.42
N ASP A 38 23.90 3.26 77.20
CA ASP A 38 23.61 3.53 78.63
C ASP A 38 22.51 4.59 78.80
N LEU A 39 22.07 5.21 77.70
CA LEU A 39 21.02 6.21 77.65
C LEU A 39 19.74 5.59 77.06
N GLU A 40 18.64 5.63 77.80
CA GLU A 40 17.32 5.39 77.20
C GLU A 40 16.99 6.54 76.25
N ASN A 41 16.55 6.25 75.02
CA ASN A 41 16.04 7.26 74.10
C ASN A 41 14.65 7.71 74.55
N ASP A 42 14.63 8.62 75.53
CA ASP A 42 13.46 9.09 76.26
C ASP A 42 12.75 10.29 75.61
N SER A 43 13.23 10.75 74.45
CA SER A 43 12.79 11.95 73.73
C SER A 43 11.38 11.86 73.12
N LYS A 44 10.40 11.31 73.86
CA LYS A 44 8.97 11.37 73.58
C LYS A 44 8.51 12.83 73.45
N PHE A 45 8.73 13.45 72.28
CA PHE A 45 8.17 14.76 71.93
C PHE A 45 6.68 14.76 72.28
N VAL A 46 6.28 15.64 73.20
CA VAL A 46 4.87 15.87 73.49
C VAL A 46 4.23 16.45 72.22
N LYS A 47 3.46 15.66 71.49
CA LYS A 47 2.51 16.18 70.50
C LYS A 47 1.33 16.79 71.27
N GLU A 48 0.79 17.91 70.78
CA GLU A 48 -0.27 18.79 71.33
C GLU A 48 -1.48 18.14 72.04
N THR A 49 -1.65 16.83 71.97
CA THR A 49 -2.83 16.11 72.46
C THR A 49 -2.56 15.50 73.84
N GLY A 50 -2.67 16.34 74.88
CA GLY A 50 -2.59 15.88 76.27
C GLY A 50 -2.64 16.96 77.36
N LEU A 51 -2.55 18.24 77.00
CA LEU A 51 -2.63 19.35 77.96
C LEU A 51 -4.09 19.77 78.20
N LYS A 52 -4.48 19.90 79.47
CA LYS A 52 -5.81 20.45 79.84
C LYS A 52 -5.80 21.98 79.72
N THR A 53 -6.95 22.57 79.39
CA THR A 53 -7.14 24.03 79.38
C THR A 53 -7.54 24.55 80.76
N VAL A 54 -7.29 25.84 81.01
CA VAL A 54 -7.90 26.57 82.13
C VAL A 54 -8.95 27.51 81.54
N ASN A 55 -10.22 27.34 81.93
CA ASN A 55 -11.37 28.11 81.42
C ASN A 55 -11.45 28.21 79.89
N GLY A 56 -11.05 27.15 79.16
CA GLY A 56 -11.11 27.10 77.70
C GLY A 56 -9.94 27.73 76.95
N HIS A 57 -8.94 28.31 77.65
CA HIS A 57 -7.75 28.88 77.02
C HIS A 57 -6.56 27.90 77.01
N SER A 58 -5.79 27.92 75.91
CA SER A 58 -4.57 27.14 75.75
C SER A 58 -3.48 27.60 76.72
N LEU A 59 -2.71 26.64 77.24
CA LEU A 59 -1.55 26.90 78.09
C LEU A 59 -0.24 27.04 77.30
N LEU A 60 -0.29 26.97 75.96
CA LEU A 60 0.88 27.11 75.11
C LEU A 60 1.09 28.59 74.70
N GLY A 61 2.25 29.15 75.06
CA GLY A 61 2.68 30.51 74.75
C GLY A 61 3.98 30.86 75.48
N THR A 62 4.57 32.02 75.19
CA THR A 62 5.76 32.53 75.91
C THR A 62 5.35 33.51 77.02
N GLY A 63 5.75 33.24 78.26
CA GLY A 63 5.44 34.03 79.46
C GLY A 63 5.09 33.14 80.65
N ASP A 64 5.06 33.71 81.87
CA ASP A 64 4.71 32.96 83.08
C ASP A 64 3.19 32.83 83.26
N LEU A 65 2.75 31.71 83.83
CA LEU A 65 1.35 31.50 84.27
C LEU A 65 1.15 32.09 85.67
N THR A 66 0.55 33.28 85.77
CA THR A 66 0.18 33.87 87.06
C THR A 66 -1.23 33.47 87.48
N ILE A 67 -1.35 32.74 88.58
CA ILE A 67 -2.61 32.44 89.27
C ILE A 67 -2.67 33.31 90.53
N SER A 68 -3.60 34.26 90.59
CA SER A 68 -3.77 35.15 91.74
C SER A 68 -5.06 34.87 92.49
N GLY A 69 -4.94 34.54 93.78
CA GLY A 69 -6.07 34.41 94.68
C GLY A 69 -5.65 34.30 96.13
N GLY A 70 -6.02 35.30 96.94
CA GLY A 70 -6.18 35.16 98.39
C GLY A 70 -5.17 35.89 99.28
N SER A 71 -5.41 37.19 99.45
CA SER A 71 -4.87 38.02 100.54
C SER A 71 -5.35 37.52 101.92
N GLY A 72 -4.47 37.48 102.91
CA GLY A 72 -4.84 37.17 104.30
C GLY A 72 -3.62 37.00 105.20
N GLY A 73 -3.26 38.07 105.93
CA GLY A 73 -2.10 38.14 106.81
C GLY A 73 -2.21 37.30 108.09
N GLY A 74 -1.04 37.00 108.66
CA GLY A 74 -0.88 36.40 109.97
C GLY A 74 0.60 36.18 110.25
N VAL A 75 1.09 36.75 111.34
CA VAL A 75 2.47 36.62 111.83
C VAL A 75 2.80 35.13 112.02
N ALA A 76 3.89 34.66 111.44
CA ALA A 76 4.34 33.28 111.59
C ALA A 76 4.81 33.03 113.03
N ASP A 77 4.09 32.16 113.73
CA ASP A 77 4.46 31.63 115.04
C ASP A 77 5.80 30.88 114.96
N SER A 78 6.83 31.51 115.52
CA SER A 78 8.15 30.93 115.75
C SER A 78 8.03 29.70 116.65
N VAL A 79 8.57 28.56 116.20
CA VAL A 79 8.77 27.39 117.07
C VAL A 79 9.79 27.78 118.14
N ASP A 80 9.36 27.83 119.40
CA ASP A 80 10.26 28.06 120.53
C ASP A 80 11.13 26.81 120.78
N TRP A 81 12.29 26.80 120.14
CA TRP A 81 13.30 25.75 120.27
C TRP A 81 13.82 25.56 121.71
N SER A 82 13.49 26.43 122.67
CA SER A 82 13.79 26.23 124.09
C SER A 82 13.02 25.05 124.70
N LYS A 83 11.85 24.67 124.16
CA LYS A 83 10.98 23.62 124.70
C LYS A 83 11.17 22.23 124.07
N VAL A 84 12.10 22.08 123.11
CA VAL A 84 12.43 20.78 122.50
C VAL A 84 13.61 20.14 123.24
N LEU A 85 13.33 19.12 124.05
CA LEU A 85 14.27 18.49 124.98
C LEU A 85 15.45 17.75 124.30
N ASN A 86 15.32 17.34 123.04
CA ASN A 86 16.33 16.55 122.31
C ASN A 86 16.71 17.15 120.95
N LYS A 87 16.90 18.48 120.90
CA LYS A 87 17.37 19.13 119.66
C LYS A 87 18.86 18.81 119.39
N PRO A 88 19.25 18.56 118.13
CA PRO A 88 20.67 18.44 117.78
C PRO A 88 21.45 19.71 118.10
N GLY A 89 22.68 19.57 118.62
CA GLY A 89 23.50 20.71 119.07
C GLY A 89 23.79 21.78 118.00
N TRP A 90 23.78 21.41 116.72
CA TRP A 90 23.98 22.34 115.61
C TRP A 90 22.82 23.30 115.35
N VAL A 91 21.63 23.03 115.91
CA VAL A 91 20.42 23.87 115.70
C VAL A 91 20.68 25.31 116.11
N ASN A 92 21.39 25.52 117.23
CA ASN A 92 21.76 26.85 117.73
C ASN A 92 23.22 27.24 117.44
N SER A 93 23.98 26.40 116.74
CA SER A 93 25.37 26.69 116.38
C SER A 93 25.40 27.69 115.22
N GLN A 94 26.27 28.69 115.32
CA GLN A 94 26.55 29.65 114.25
C GLN A 94 27.26 28.96 113.07
N THR A 95 27.98 27.86 113.34
CA THR A 95 28.61 27.01 112.35
C THR A 95 27.74 25.78 112.12
N LYS A 96 27.17 25.68 110.93
CA LYS A 96 26.41 24.49 110.50
C LYS A 96 27.39 23.41 110.00
N PRO A 97 27.04 22.11 110.11
CA PRO A 97 27.84 21.05 109.53
C PRO A 97 27.98 21.27 108.02
N SER A 98 29.21 21.28 107.52
CA SER A 98 29.50 21.20 106.10
C SER A 98 29.86 19.74 105.81
N TYR A 99 29.29 19.19 104.75
CA TYR A 99 29.59 17.84 104.31
C TYR A 99 30.24 17.89 102.94
N THR A 100 31.30 17.12 102.77
CA THR A 100 31.93 16.85 101.47
C THR A 100 31.04 15.96 100.62
N ALA A 101 31.23 15.97 99.30
CA ALA A 101 30.50 15.10 98.38
C ALA A 101 30.62 13.62 98.78
N SER A 102 31.78 13.20 99.28
CA SER A 102 32.01 11.85 99.80
C SER A 102 31.21 11.52 101.07
N GLU A 103 30.96 12.50 101.96
CA GLU A 103 30.20 12.28 103.20
C GLU A 103 28.69 12.14 102.97
N VAL A 104 28.17 12.70 101.87
CA VAL A 104 26.74 12.64 101.51
C VAL A 104 26.43 11.74 100.31
N GLY A 105 27.43 11.03 99.77
CA GLY A 105 27.27 10.18 98.59
C GLY A 105 26.97 10.95 97.29
N ALA A 106 27.36 12.23 97.23
CA ALA A 106 27.25 13.05 96.03
C ALA A 106 28.49 12.88 95.13
N LEU A 107 28.33 13.19 93.84
CA LEU A 107 29.44 13.21 92.88
C LEU A 107 30.39 14.39 93.20
N PRO A 108 31.72 14.19 93.15
CA PRO A 108 32.70 15.26 93.24
C PRO A 108 32.46 16.38 92.23
N SER A 109 32.82 17.63 92.56
CA SER A 109 32.57 18.79 91.70
C SER A 109 33.35 18.79 90.38
N ASP A 110 34.40 17.98 90.28
CA ASP A 110 35.23 17.77 89.08
C ASP A 110 34.72 16.61 88.20
N THR A 111 33.59 15.99 88.56
CA THR A 111 33.00 14.91 87.79
C THR A 111 32.59 15.39 86.39
N ALA A 112 33.26 14.87 85.36
CA ALA A 112 32.96 15.20 83.98
C ALA A 112 31.69 14.50 83.50
N ILE A 113 30.59 15.25 83.44
CA ILE A 113 29.34 14.78 82.85
C ILE A 113 29.41 15.04 81.33
N PRO A 114 29.27 14.00 80.47
CA PRO A 114 29.24 14.20 79.03
C PRO A 114 28.14 15.19 78.62
N SER A 115 28.52 16.22 77.87
CA SER A 115 27.59 17.23 77.32
C SER A 115 27.45 17.14 75.81
N LYS A 116 28.28 16.32 75.15
CA LYS A 116 28.24 16.08 73.70
C LYS A 116 28.26 14.58 73.41
N THR A 117 27.54 14.18 72.37
CA THR A 117 27.53 12.79 71.87
C THR A 117 28.92 12.30 71.46
N SER A 118 29.81 13.19 71.03
CA SER A 118 31.20 12.86 70.70
C SER A 118 32.05 12.41 71.90
N GLN A 119 31.58 12.65 73.12
CA GLN A 119 32.24 12.20 74.35
C GLN A 119 31.79 10.78 74.75
N LEU A 120 30.84 10.18 74.03
CA LEU A 120 30.37 8.81 74.24
C LEU A 120 31.02 7.85 73.23
N THR A 121 31.26 6.61 73.66
CA THR A 121 31.70 5.55 72.73
C THR A 121 30.52 5.09 71.87
N ASN A 122 30.64 5.15 70.54
CA ASN A 122 29.62 4.67 69.60
C ASN A 122 29.74 3.14 69.41
N ASP A 123 29.04 2.40 70.26
CA ASP A 123 28.90 0.95 70.22
C ASP A 123 27.62 0.46 69.51
N SER A 124 26.67 1.36 69.30
CA SER A 124 25.41 1.12 68.59
C SER A 124 25.53 1.08 67.05
N LYS A 125 26.75 1.11 66.50
CA LYS A 125 27.06 1.05 65.06
C LYS A 125 26.37 2.14 64.21
N PHE A 126 26.07 3.31 64.78
CA PHE A 126 25.62 4.43 63.96
C PHE A 126 26.73 4.85 62.99
N VAL A 127 26.35 5.13 61.75
CA VAL A 127 27.28 5.41 60.66
C VAL A 127 27.99 6.74 60.91
N LYS A 128 29.33 6.71 61.02
CA LYS A 128 30.17 7.92 61.03
C LYS A 128 30.29 8.45 59.59
N GLU A 129 30.45 9.76 59.42
CA GLU A 129 30.58 10.42 58.09
C GLU A 129 31.58 9.73 57.14
N THR A 130 32.60 9.08 57.71
CA THR A 130 33.67 8.37 56.98
C THR A 130 33.34 6.93 56.57
N GLY A 131 32.15 6.41 56.91
CA GLY A 131 31.72 5.04 56.60
C GLY A 131 30.79 4.90 55.39
N LEU A 132 30.40 6.02 54.77
CA LEU A 132 29.52 6.02 53.60
C LEU A 132 30.34 5.76 52.33
N LYS A 133 29.87 4.84 51.46
CA LYS A 133 30.44 4.65 50.12
C LYS A 133 30.13 5.87 49.24
N THR A 134 31.01 6.15 48.28
CA THR A 134 30.81 7.18 47.25
C THR A 134 30.13 6.61 46.02
N ILE A 135 29.48 7.46 45.22
CA ILE A 135 29.06 7.14 43.85
C ILE A 135 30.01 7.89 42.91
N ASN A 136 30.75 7.16 42.07
CA ASN A 136 31.75 7.74 41.14
C ASN A 136 32.75 8.71 41.80
N GLY A 137 33.18 8.41 43.03
CA GLY A 137 34.12 9.24 43.78
C GLY A 137 33.51 10.50 44.42
N GLN A 138 32.21 10.74 44.24
CA GLN A 138 31.49 11.87 44.84
C GLN A 138 30.87 11.49 46.18
N SER A 139 30.97 12.41 47.14
CA SER A 139 30.38 12.26 48.48
C SER A 139 28.85 12.26 48.41
N LEU A 140 28.21 11.44 49.24
CA LEU A 140 26.76 11.40 49.39
C LEU A 140 26.23 12.28 50.54
N LEU A 141 27.12 13.02 51.23
CA LEU A 141 26.75 13.91 52.31
C LEU A 141 26.22 15.24 51.74
N GLY A 142 24.98 15.59 52.07
CA GLY A 142 24.37 16.86 51.66
C GLY A 142 22.89 16.93 52.04
N THR A 143 22.25 18.07 51.73
CA THR A 143 20.80 18.28 51.90
C THR A 143 20.09 18.00 50.57
N GLY A 144 19.09 17.12 50.57
CA GLY A 144 18.28 16.80 49.39
C GLY A 144 18.20 15.31 49.09
N ASN A 145 17.38 14.94 48.11
CA ASN A 145 17.22 13.55 47.67
C ASN A 145 18.28 13.18 46.62
N ILE A 146 18.73 11.92 46.62
CA ILE A 146 19.54 11.36 45.55
C ILE A 146 18.59 10.87 44.45
N SER A 147 18.63 11.49 43.27
CA SER A 147 17.90 11.02 42.09
C SER A 147 18.81 10.13 41.25
N ILE A 148 18.49 8.84 41.16
CA ILE A 148 19.12 7.90 40.25
C ILE A 148 18.12 7.65 39.11
N SER A 149 18.33 8.29 37.97
CA SER A 149 17.62 7.92 36.75
C SER A 149 18.30 6.69 36.16
N GLY A 150 17.60 5.56 36.13
CA GLY A 150 18.10 4.37 35.44
C GLY A 150 18.42 4.71 33.99
N GLY A 151 19.57 4.24 33.50
CA GLY A 151 19.75 4.11 32.05
C GLY A 151 18.60 3.24 31.55
N SER A 152 17.81 3.79 30.64
CA SER A 152 16.63 3.16 30.05
C SER A 152 16.91 1.70 29.65
N GLY A 153 16.18 0.75 30.24
CA GLY A 153 16.10 -0.62 29.77
C GLY A 153 15.76 -1.64 30.85
N GLU A 154 14.48 -1.72 31.23
CA GLU A 154 13.93 -2.89 31.91
C GLU A 154 13.86 -4.08 30.93
N GLY A 155 14.20 -5.28 31.40
CA GLY A 155 13.88 -6.54 30.70
C GLY A 155 15.07 -7.50 30.54
N SER A 156 15.16 -8.48 31.45
CA SER A 156 15.76 -9.82 31.26
C SER A 156 16.67 -10.06 30.03
N GLY A 157 17.99 -10.15 30.22
CA GLY A 157 18.87 -10.96 29.36
C GLY A 157 19.69 -10.27 28.26
N GLY A 158 19.79 -8.93 28.23
CA GLY A 158 20.64 -8.22 27.26
C GLY A 158 22.08 -8.03 27.74
N GLY A 159 23.04 -8.78 27.21
CA GLY A 159 24.47 -8.51 27.41
C GLY A 159 24.87 -7.23 26.69
N ASN A 160 25.38 -6.23 27.44
CA ASN A 160 25.92 -5.01 26.84
C ASN A 160 27.27 -5.32 26.17
N VAL A 161 27.46 -4.84 24.93
CA VAL A 161 28.73 -4.90 24.20
C VAL A 161 29.44 -3.55 24.24
N ASN A 162 30.76 -3.55 24.35
CA ASN A 162 31.60 -2.35 24.30
C ASN A 162 32.06 -2.10 22.86
N VAL A 163 31.91 -0.86 22.39
CA VAL A 163 32.22 -0.47 21.01
C VAL A 163 33.53 0.31 20.96
N MET A 164 34.56 -0.26 20.34
CA MET A 164 35.92 0.29 20.34
C MET A 164 36.13 1.43 19.34
N ASN A 165 35.33 1.50 18.27
CA ASN A 165 35.47 2.50 17.21
C ASN A 165 34.29 3.49 17.14
N ALA A 166 33.63 3.75 18.28
CA ALA A 166 32.46 4.62 18.33
C ALA A 166 32.72 6.03 17.78
N ALA A 167 33.93 6.56 17.98
CA ALA A 167 34.34 7.88 17.50
C ALA A 167 34.45 7.99 15.97
N GLU A 168 34.57 6.86 15.27
CA GLU A 168 34.70 6.81 13.80
C GLU A 168 33.34 6.65 13.10
N LEU A 169 32.27 6.41 13.87
CA LEU A 169 30.94 6.19 13.34
C LEU A 169 30.32 7.51 12.87
N LYS A 170 29.94 7.54 11.60
CA LYS A 170 29.24 8.66 10.98
C LYS A 170 27.73 8.45 11.04
N ALA A 171 27.00 9.54 11.27
CA ALA A 171 25.55 9.57 11.16
C ALA A 171 25.08 9.15 9.75
N VAL A 172 23.85 8.61 9.67
CA VAL A 172 23.20 8.21 8.40
C VAL A 172 23.94 7.08 7.66
N ARG A 173 24.52 6.14 8.41
CA ARG A 173 25.17 4.93 7.89
C ARG A 173 24.67 3.71 8.67
N ASN A 174 24.53 2.58 8.00
CA ASN A 174 24.22 1.31 8.63
C ASN A 174 25.52 0.57 8.94
N TYR A 175 25.58 -0.08 10.10
CA TYR A 175 26.77 -0.82 10.55
C TYR A 175 26.39 -2.20 11.07
N VAL A 176 27.34 -3.14 11.01
CA VAL A 176 27.24 -4.47 11.62
C VAL A 176 28.25 -4.55 12.74
N PHE A 177 27.79 -4.98 13.93
CA PHE A 177 28.68 -5.24 15.04
C PHE A 177 29.49 -6.52 14.79
N LYS A 178 30.81 -6.42 14.91
CA LYS A 178 31.73 -7.54 14.87
C LYS A 178 32.32 -7.73 16.27
N PRO A 179 31.93 -8.79 16.99
CA PRO A 179 32.50 -9.08 18.30
C PRO A 179 34.00 -9.39 18.16
N SER A 180 34.74 -9.16 19.24
CA SER A 180 36.13 -9.56 19.33
C SER A 180 36.27 -11.08 19.25
N ASN A 181 37.34 -11.56 18.60
CA ASN A 181 37.60 -12.99 18.41
C ASN A 181 37.97 -13.73 19.71
N ASP A 182 38.24 -12.98 20.79
CA ASP A 182 38.63 -13.52 22.10
C ASP A 182 37.44 -13.83 23.03
N GLY A 183 36.20 -13.60 22.57
CA GLY A 183 34.99 -13.85 23.36
C GLY A 183 34.70 -12.80 24.43
N SER A 184 35.42 -11.68 24.45
CA SER A 184 35.09 -10.51 25.27
C SER A 184 33.79 -9.84 24.80
N THR A 185 33.24 -8.95 25.64
CA THR A 185 32.11 -8.08 25.26
C THR A 185 32.51 -6.97 24.30
N ASP A 186 33.78 -6.87 23.92
CA ASP A 186 34.30 -5.81 23.09
C ASP A 186 34.09 -6.14 21.60
N GLY A 187 33.98 -5.10 20.77
CA GLY A 187 33.91 -5.27 19.33
C GLY A 187 33.95 -3.96 18.58
N THR A 188 33.87 -4.07 17.25
CA THR A 188 33.89 -2.92 16.34
C THR A 188 32.67 -2.94 15.44
N PHE A 189 32.19 -1.77 15.04
CA PHE A 189 31.21 -1.65 13.98
C PHE A 189 31.91 -1.54 12.63
N SER A 190 31.52 -2.38 11.67
CA SER A 190 31.90 -2.24 10.26
C SER A 190 30.74 -1.66 9.48
N ALA A 191 31.00 -0.65 8.65
CA ALA A 191 29.96 -0.08 7.78
C ALA A 191 29.40 -1.16 6.86
N LEU A 192 28.08 -1.25 6.78
CA LEU A 192 27.38 -2.14 5.85
C LEU A 192 27.61 -1.59 4.44
N ASN A 193 28.25 -2.38 3.57
CA ASN A 193 28.41 -1.98 2.17
C ASN A 193 27.09 -2.25 1.43
N ILE A 194 26.21 -1.25 1.39
CA ILE A 194 24.93 -1.33 0.69
C ILE A 194 25.20 -1.20 -0.81
N ALA A 195 24.73 -2.18 -1.58
CA ALA A 195 24.87 -2.15 -3.03
C ALA A 195 24.03 -1.00 -3.62
N THR A 196 24.57 -0.32 -4.63
CA THR A 196 23.88 0.71 -5.40
C THR A 196 23.79 0.30 -6.87
N LEU A 197 23.17 1.12 -7.71
CA LEU A 197 23.18 0.89 -9.17
C LEU A 197 24.59 0.93 -9.77
N ASN A 198 25.53 1.63 -9.12
CA ASN A 198 26.88 1.89 -9.65
C ASN A 198 27.97 1.10 -8.92
N GLU A 199 27.73 0.67 -7.69
CA GLU A 199 28.72 0.00 -6.84
C GLU A 199 28.15 -1.27 -6.21
N SER A 200 28.92 -2.36 -6.26
CA SER A 200 28.52 -3.62 -5.62
C SER A 200 28.70 -3.53 -4.10
N GLY A 201 27.79 -4.18 -3.38
CA GLY A 201 27.80 -4.27 -1.92
C GLY A 201 27.48 -5.68 -1.46
N LEU A 202 26.51 -5.83 -0.56
CA LEU A 202 25.96 -7.14 -0.15
C LEU A 202 25.30 -7.93 -1.30
N MET A 203 25.00 -7.27 -2.42
CA MET A 203 24.55 -7.87 -3.66
C MET A 203 25.26 -7.19 -4.86
N SER A 204 25.21 -7.80 -6.03
CA SER A 204 25.82 -7.22 -7.23
C SER A 204 25.00 -6.06 -7.79
N THR A 205 25.65 -5.13 -8.51
CA THR A 205 24.94 -4.07 -9.26
C THR A 205 23.89 -4.63 -10.21
N GLN A 206 24.12 -5.83 -10.77
CA GLN A 206 23.14 -6.52 -11.61
C GLN A 206 21.90 -6.97 -10.83
N GLN A 207 22.05 -7.40 -9.58
CA GLN A 207 20.92 -7.76 -8.71
C GLN A 207 20.17 -6.51 -8.20
N VAL A 208 20.88 -5.43 -7.88
CA VAL A 208 20.26 -4.14 -7.58
C VAL A 208 19.45 -3.66 -8.78
N LYS A 209 20.03 -3.71 -9.99
CA LYS A 209 19.33 -3.37 -11.22
C LYS A 209 18.07 -4.22 -11.40
N LYS A 210 18.15 -5.54 -11.17
CA LYS A 210 16.96 -6.41 -11.21
C LYS A 210 15.87 -6.00 -10.22
N LEU A 211 16.21 -5.43 -9.05
CA LEU A 211 15.25 -4.92 -8.07
C LEU A 211 14.63 -3.58 -8.50
N TYR A 212 15.43 -2.68 -9.09
CA TYR A 212 14.93 -1.44 -9.70
C TYR A 212 14.05 -1.70 -10.93
N ASP A 213 14.37 -2.76 -11.69
CA ASP A 213 13.59 -3.22 -12.84
C ASP A 213 12.36 -4.07 -12.43
N ILE A 214 12.09 -4.28 -11.13
CA ILE A 214 10.81 -4.82 -10.67
C ILE A 214 9.76 -3.74 -10.88
N LYS A 215 8.93 -3.90 -11.92
CA LYS A 215 7.79 -3.02 -12.19
C LYS A 215 6.95 -2.84 -10.93
N ASP A 216 6.57 -1.60 -10.63
CA ASP A 216 5.57 -1.32 -9.61
C ASP A 216 4.31 -2.16 -9.90
N VAL A 217 3.70 -2.72 -8.85
CA VAL A 217 2.52 -3.57 -8.97
C VAL A 217 1.38 -2.91 -8.22
N TYR A 218 0.29 -2.62 -8.91
CA TYR A 218 -0.92 -2.12 -8.28
C TYR A 218 -1.93 -3.26 -8.14
N LYS A 219 -2.31 -3.60 -6.90
CA LYS A 219 -3.15 -4.77 -6.60
C LYS A 219 -4.47 -4.35 -5.96
N PHE A 220 -5.55 -4.42 -6.74
CA PHE A 220 -6.90 -4.29 -6.21
C PHE A 220 -7.31 -5.55 -5.44
N PRO A 221 -8.14 -5.42 -4.38
CA PRO A 221 -8.63 -6.57 -3.62
C PRO A 221 -9.43 -7.55 -4.49
N ALA A 222 -9.41 -8.84 -4.15
CA ALA A 222 -10.23 -9.85 -4.83
C ALA A 222 -11.75 -9.61 -4.68
N ALA A 223 -12.15 -8.76 -3.71
CA ALA A 223 -13.53 -8.35 -3.50
C ALA A 223 -14.16 -7.68 -4.73
N VAL A 224 -13.35 -7.01 -5.57
CA VAL A 224 -13.79 -6.42 -6.85
C VAL A 224 -14.44 -7.46 -7.77
N LEU A 225 -14.03 -8.73 -7.69
CA LEU A 225 -14.59 -9.82 -8.50
C LEU A 225 -16.01 -10.24 -8.05
N GLY A 226 -16.42 -9.86 -6.83
CA GLY A 226 -17.73 -10.18 -6.27
C GLY A 226 -18.78 -9.09 -6.44
N LEU A 227 -18.41 -7.96 -7.05
CA LEU A 227 -19.32 -6.87 -7.37
C LEU A 227 -20.32 -7.28 -8.46
N THR A 228 -21.46 -6.58 -8.54
CA THR A 228 -22.50 -6.78 -9.56
C THR A 228 -22.99 -5.44 -10.10
N SER A 229 -23.74 -5.41 -11.20
CA SER A 229 -24.33 -4.16 -11.70
C SER A 229 -25.36 -3.51 -10.77
N ALA A 230 -25.80 -4.23 -9.72
CA ALA A 230 -26.65 -3.70 -8.66
C ALA A 230 -25.87 -3.13 -7.47
N SER A 231 -24.54 -3.27 -7.44
CA SER A 231 -23.70 -2.77 -6.35
C SER A 231 -23.77 -1.25 -6.26
N THR A 232 -23.92 -0.76 -5.03
CA THR A 232 -23.96 0.66 -4.70
C THR A 232 -22.57 1.30 -4.77
N SER A 233 -22.53 2.63 -4.84
CA SER A 233 -21.28 3.40 -4.88
C SER A 233 -20.36 3.09 -3.68
N ASP A 234 -20.92 2.93 -2.49
CA ASP A 234 -20.16 2.63 -1.27
C ASP A 234 -19.62 1.19 -1.27
N GLU A 235 -20.41 0.23 -1.75
CA GLU A 235 -19.97 -1.17 -1.93
C GLU A 235 -18.84 -1.28 -2.96
N ILE A 236 -18.89 -0.47 -4.03
CA ILE A 236 -17.82 -0.40 -5.03
C ILE A 236 -16.54 0.14 -4.38
N LEU A 237 -16.59 1.28 -3.69
CA LEU A 237 -15.41 1.85 -3.02
C LEU A 237 -14.80 0.88 -2.01
N ALA A 238 -15.63 0.25 -1.18
CA ALA A 238 -15.18 -0.75 -0.21
C ALA A 238 -14.54 -1.98 -0.88
N ALA A 239 -15.08 -2.45 -2.01
CA ALA A 239 -14.49 -3.56 -2.77
C ALA A 239 -13.12 -3.23 -3.37
N PHE A 240 -12.89 -1.95 -3.71
CA PHE A 240 -11.58 -1.42 -4.12
C PHE A 240 -10.64 -1.15 -2.93
N GLY A 241 -11.09 -1.39 -1.69
CA GLY A 241 -10.30 -1.19 -0.48
C GLY A 241 -10.26 0.25 0.01
N LEU A 242 -11.25 1.07 -0.38
CA LEU A 242 -11.34 2.50 -0.07
C LEU A 242 -12.47 2.78 0.92
N ASP A 243 -12.27 3.75 1.81
CA ASP A 243 -13.32 4.25 2.72
C ASP A 243 -14.34 5.12 1.94
N PRO A 244 -15.64 4.75 1.91
CA PRO A 244 -16.63 5.49 1.11
C PRO A 244 -16.87 6.94 1.55
N ILE A 245 -16.55 7.27 2.80
CA ILE A 245 -16.78 8.59 3.40
C ILE A 245 -15.56 9.48 3.22
N GLN A 246 -14.37 8.96 3.54
CA GLN A 246 -13.12 9.72 3.57
C GLN A 246 -12.35 9.69 2.23
N GLU A 247 -12.52 8.64 1.43
CA GLU A 247 -11.70 8.36 0.25
C GLU A 247 -12.51 8.32 -1.06
N ASN A 248 -13.69 8.95 -1.05
CA ASN A 248 -14.61 8.93 -2.20
C ASN A 248 -13.96 9.42 -3.52
N GLY A 249 -13.01 10.36 -3.47
CA GLY A 249 -12.30 10.85 -4.67
C GLY A 249 -11.14 9.98 -5.15
N ASN A 250 -10.66 9.03 -4.33
CA ASN A 250 -9.41 8.30 -4.62
C ASN A 250 -9.55 7.37 -5.84
N LEU A 251 -10.71 6.73 -6.03
CA LEU A 251 -10.92 5.86 -7.19
C LEU A 251 -10.99 6.67 -8.49
N ALA A 252 -11.66 7.82 -8.50
CA ALA A 252 -11.66 8.74 -9.64
C ALA A 252 -10.24 9.27 -9.95
N TYR A 253 -9.44 9.59 -8.91
CA TYR A 253 -8.05 9.99 -9.08
C TYR A 253 -7.17 8.88 -9.70
N ILE A 254 -7.38 7.62 -9.28
CA ILE A 254 -6.71 6.46 -9.90
C ILE A 254 -7.08 6.36 -11.40
N ILE A 255 -8.35 6.53 -11.75
CA ILE A 255 -8.81 6.51 -13.16
C ILE A 255 -8.14 7.64 -13.96
N TYR A 256 -8.01 8.84 -13.38
CA TYR A 256 -7.32 9.97 -14.02
C TYR A 256 -5.83 9.70 -14.28
N LEU A 257 -5.12 9.13 -13.30
CA LEU A 257 -3.70 8.78 -13.45
C LEU A 257 -3.51 7.73 -14.55
N LEU A 258 -4.33 6.68 -14.55
CA LEU A 258 -4.29 5.63 -15.57
C LEU A 258 -4.63 6.17 -16.96
N SER A 259 -5.61 7.07 -17.07
CA SER A 259 -5.96 7.72 -18.34
C SER A 259 -4.85 8.62 -18.87
N SER A 260 -4.20 9.39 -18.00
CA SER A 260 -3.12 10.32 -18.38
C SER A 260 -1.91 9.56 -18.91
N GLY A 261 -1.50 8.50 -18.22
CA GLY A 261 -0.36 7.69 -18.66
C GLY A 261 -0.61 6.97 -19.99
N GLN A 262 -1.86 6.60 -20.31
CA GLN A 262 -2.19 5.97 -21.60
C GLN A 262 -2.12 6.93 -22.80
N SER A 263 -2.14 8.24 -22.55
CA SER A 263 -2.12 9.26 -23.60
C SER A 263 -0.73 9.79 -23.96
N ALA A 264 0.31 9.43 -23.18
CA ALA A 264 1.66 9.90 -23.41
C ALA A 264 2.36 9.06 -24.50
N ASP A 265 2.82 9.73 -25.57
CA ASP A 265 3.65 9.16 -26.66
C ASP A 265 5.02 8.59 -26.20
N TYR A 266 5.27 8.47 -24.89
CA TYR A 266 6.55 8.05 -24.33
C TYR A 266 6.39 6.99 -23.24
N ASN A 267 7.18 5.94 -23.44
CA ASN A 267 7.60 4.81 -22.62
C ASN A 267 7.71 5.01 -21.08
N GLU A 268 6.64 5.40 -20.39
CA GLU A 268 6.55 5.23 -18.93
C GLU A 268 6.04 3.82 -18.60
N GLU A 269 6.84 3.05 -17.87
CA GLU A 269 6.51 1.70 -17.45
C GLU A 269 5.29 1.73 -16.52
N PHE A 270 4.10 1.50 -17.07
CA PHE A 270 2.89 1.34 -16.27
C PHE A 270 3.09 0.26 -15.20
N PRO A 271 2.64 0.49 -13.96
CA PRO A 271 2.61 -0.56 -12.98
C PRO A 271 1.74 -1.69 -13.50
N SER A 272 2.15 -2.94 -13.28
CA SER A 272 1.30 -4.08 -13.63
C SER A 272 0.10 -4.09 -12.68
N LEU A 273 -1.12 -4.03 -13.24
CA LEU A 273 -2.34 -4.01 -12.44
C LEU A 273 -2.89 -5.42 -12.23
N PHE A 274 -3.42 -5.68 -11.03
CA PHE A 274 -4.02 -6.96 -10.67
C PHE A 274 -5.34 -6.75 -9.93
N ILE A 275 -6.29 -7.66 -10.14
CA ILE A 275 -7.44 -7.86 -9.24
C ILE A 275 -7.25 -9.20 -8.54
N GLY A 276 -7.05 -9.20 -7.22
CA GLY A 276 -6.63 -10.40 -6.52
C GLY A 276 -5.37 -10.97 -7.17
N ASN A 277 -5.38 -12.22 -7.64
CA ASN A 277 -4.22 -12.82 -8.32
C ASN A 277 -4.31 -12.79 -9.86
N TYR A 278 -5.29 -12.08 -10.42
CA TYR A 278 -5.45 -11.97 -11.86
C TYR A 278 -4.72 -10.74 -12.39
N ALA A 279 -3.78 -10.93 -13.31
CA ALA A 279 -3.16 -9.83 -14.04
C ALA A 279 -4.20 -9.18 -14.96
N CYS A 280 -4.25 -7.85 -14.95
CA CYS A 280 -5.23 -7.06 -15.66
C CYS A 280 -4.58 -6.25 -16.79
N TYR A 281 -5.18 -6.31 -17.97
CA TYR A 281 -5.06 -5.25 -18.98
C TYR A 281 -5.98 -4.11 -18.59
N VAL A 282 -5.50 -2.87 -18.72
CA VAL A 282 -6.22 -1.68 -18.25
C VAL A 282 -6.45 -0.73 -19.40
N TYR A 283 -7.66 -0.22 -19.50
CA TYR A 283 -8.02 0.90 -20.36
C TYR A 283 -8.76 1.93 -19.51
N ALA A 284 -8.32 3.18 -19.53
CA ALA A 284 -8.91 4.23 -18.72
C ALA A 284 -9.07 5.52 -19.52
N THR A 285 -10.20 6.19 -19.34
CA THR A 285 -10.48 7.49 -19.95
C THR A 285 -11.04 8.43 -18.89
N MET A 286 -10.64 9.70 -18.95
CA MET A 286 -11.21 10.75 -18.10
C MET A 286 -11.68 11.91 -18.98
N GLY A 287 -12.99 12.14 -19.00
CA GLY A 287 -13.60 13.34 -19.56
C GLY A 287 -13.73 14.45 -18.53
N SER A 288 -14.45 15.53 -18.87
CA SER A 288 -14.62 16.69 -17.98
C SER A 288 -15.45 16.41 -16.72
N SER A 289 -16.29 15.38 -16.72
CA SER A 289 -17.20 15.06 -15.60
C SER A 289 -17.55 13.57 -15.48
N THR A 290 -16.86 12.72 -16.24
CA THR A 290 -17.08 11.28 -16.24
C THR A 290 -15.76 10.58 -16.54
N GLY A 291 -15.42 9.59 -15.72
CA GLY A 291 -14.27 8.72 -15.91
C GLY A 291 -14.70 7.28 -16.06
N GLU A 292 -13.98 6.53 -16.89
CA GLU A 292 -14.19 5.11 -17.10
C GLU A 292 -12.87 4.36 -16.95
N MET A 293 -12.91 3.21 -16.27
CA MET A 293 -11.77 2.29 -16.19
C MET A 293 -12.25 0.86 -16.42
N GLU A 294 -11.60 0.18 -17.35
CA GLU A 294 -11.84 -1.20 -17.71
C GLU A 294 -10.65 -2.05 -17.25
N LEU A 295 -10.91 -2.96 -16.32
CA LEU A 295 -9.94 -3.93 -15.81
C LEU A 295 -10.25 -5.30 -16.43
N SER A 296 -9.51 -5.67 -17.45
CA SER A 296 -9.69 -6.89 -18.23
C SER A 296 -8.73 -7.98 -17.79
N TYR A 297 -9.22 -9.14 -17.37
CA TYR A 297 -8.42 -10.26 -16.89
C TYR A 297 -8.89 -11.60 -17.44
N ILE A 298 -8.01 -12.59 -17.46
CA ILE A 298 -8.34 -13.95 -17.88
C ILE A 298 -8.90 -14.71 -16.67
N GLY A 299 -10.21 -14.98 -16.68
CA GLY A 299 -10.88 -15.78 -15.67
C GLY A 299 -10.67 -17.28 -15.85
N GLN A 300 -11.24 -18.08 -14.95
CA GLN A 300 -11.26 -19.54 -15.12
C GLN A 300 -11.89 -19.93 -16.46
N GLY A 301 -11.27 -20.89 -17.15
CA GLY A 301 -11.70 -21.32 -18.48
C GLY A 301 -11.17 -20.49 -19.65
N GLY A 302 -10.25 -19.55 -19.41
CA GLY A 302 -9.61 -18.76 -20.48
C GLY A 302 -10.48 -17.62 -21.01
N VAL A 303 -11.57 -17.31 -20.31
CA VAL A 303 -12.56 -16.30 -20.69
C VAL A 303 -12.04 -14.91 -20.29
N LEU A 304 -12.04 -13.96 -21.22
CA LEU A 304 -11.72 -12.56 -20.89
C LEU A 304 -12.90 -11.96 -20.13
N LYS A 305 -12.66 -11.53 -18.90
CA LYS A 305 -13.63 -10.83 -18.06
C LYS A 305 -13.16 -9.40 -17.88
N THR A 306 -14.07 -8.45 -18.00
CA THR A 306 -13.78 -7.03 -17.82
C THR A 306 -14.69 -6.46 -16.74
N VAL A 307 -14.08 -5.85 -15.74
CA VAL A 307 -14.77 -5.00 -14.76
C VAL A 307 -14.66 -3.58 -15.26
N LYS A 308 -15.77 -2.99 -15.70
CA LYS A 308 -15.84 -1.57 -16.08
C LYS A 308 -16.40 -0.77 -14.93
N VAL A 309 -15.60 0.13 -14.38
CA VAL A 309 -16.02 1.11 -13.39
C VAL A 309 -16.24 2.44 -14.09
N THR A 310 -17.38 3.07 -13.83
CA THR A 310 -17.68 4.42 -14.29
C THR A 310 -17.88 5.32 -13.08
N CYS A 311 -17.12 6.42 -13.01
CA CYS A 311 -17.31 7.48 -12.03
C CYS A 311 -17.94 8.71 -12.70
N LYS A 312 -18.85 9.38 -12.00
CA LYS A 312 -19.48 10.63 -12.44
C LYS A 312 -19.50 11.64 -11.31
N ASP A 313 -19.27 12.91 -11.64
CA ASP A 313 -19.40 14.01 -10.69
C ASP A 313 -20.80 14.01 -10.06
N ALA A 314 -20.85 14.22 -8.76
CA ALA A 314 -22.04 14.38 -7.97
C ALA A 314 -21.99 15.70 -7.18
N ALA A 315 -23.05 15.98 -6.42
CA ALA A 315 -23.06 17.14 -5.52
C ALA A 315 -21.94 17.04 -4.46
N ASP A 316 -21.54 18.19 -3.92
CA ASP A 316 -20.59 18.30 -2.80
C ASP A 316 -19.18 17.74 -3.07
N ASP A 317 -18.64 17.94 -4.28
CA ASP A 317 -17.29 17.48 -4.70
C ASP A 317 -17.06 15.96 -4.55
N LYS A 318 -18.14 15.17 -4.64
CA LYS A 318 -18.10 13.71 -4.59
C LYS A 318 -18.31 13.08 -5.97
N PHE A 319 -17.94 11.81 -6.06
CA PHE A 319 -18.19 10.96 -7.22
C PHE A 319 -19.22 9.88 -6.88
N THR A 320 -20.09 9.61 -7.85
CA THR A 320 -20.93 8.40 -7.87
C THR A 320 -20.27 7.35 -8.74
N TYR A 321 -20.25 6.12 -8.24
CA TYR A 321 -19.65 4.98 -8.92
C TYR A 321 -20.71 3.98 -9.37
N SER A 322 -20.48 3.40 -10.54
CA SER A 322 -21.24 2.27 -11.06
C SER A 322 -20.29 1.27 -11.69
N VAL A 323 -20.68 0.00 -11.71
CA VAL A 323 -19.85 -1.07 -12.26
C VAL A 323 -20.66 -1.92 -13.23
N CYS A 324 -20.03 -2.28 -14.34
CA CYS A 324 -20.54 -3.21 -15.33
C CYS A 324 -19.55 -4.35 -15.50
N PHE A 325 -20.07 -5.55 -15.71
CA PHE A 325 -19.26 -6.74 -15.98
C PHE A 325 -19.47 -7.16 -17.42
N TYR A 326 -18.37 -7.32 -18.13
CA TYR A 326 -18.36 -7.98 -19.43
C TYR A 326 -17.65 -9.31 -19.27
N GLU A 327 -18.27 -10.36 -19.75
CA GLU A 327 -17.63 -11.65 -19.94
C GLU A 327 -17.54 -11.86 -21.45
N SER A 328 -16.44 -12.41 -21.95
CA SER A 328 -16.37 -12.75 -23.36
C SER A 328 -17.41 -13.83 -23.67
N GLY A 329 -18.56 -13.41 -24.20
CA GLY A 329 -19.62 -14.25 -24.76
C GLY A 329 -21.00 -13.59 -24.83
N GLY A 330 -21.54 -13.22 -26.00
CA GLY A 330 -21.54 -14.04 -27.22
C GLY A 330 -20.74 -13.56 -28.43
N GLU A 331 -19.65 -14.20 -28.84
CA GLU A 331 -18.50 -14.86 -28.19
C GLU A 331 -17.43 -14.72 -29.27
N GLU A 332 -16.58 -13.69 -29.24
CA GLU A 332 -15.42 -13.64 -30.12
C GLU A 332 -14.35 -14.59 -29.57
N PHE A 333 -14.08 -15.69 -30.28
CA PHE A 333 -13.15 -16.74 -29.87
C PHE A 333 -11.92 -16.76 -30.77
N TYR A 334 -10.74 -16.61 -30.18
CA TYR A 334 -9.49 -16.47 -30.93
C TYR A 334 -8.77 -17.81 -31.04
N LEU A 335 -8.64 -18.28 -32.28
CA LEU A 335 -7.85 -19.43 -32.65
C LEU A 335 -6.38 -19.03 -32.85
N PRO A 336 -5.43 -19.91 -32.49
CA PRO A 336 -4.01 -19.62 -32.64
C PRO A 336 -3.60 -19.63 -34.11
N SER A 337 -2.64 -18.79 -34.48
CA SER A 337 -2.07 -18.74 -35.83
C SER A 337 -1.38 -20.03 -36.25
N SER A 338 -0.96 -20.88 -35.30
CA SER A 338 -0.39 -22.20 -35.56
C SER A 338 -1.34 -23.16 -36.28
N ILE A 339 -2.63 -22.82 -36.41
CA ILE A 339 -3.56 -23.51 -37.34
C ILE A 339 -3.05 -23.47 -38.78
N PHE A 340 -2.34 -22.41 -39.18
CA PHE A 340 -1.84 -22.23 -40.54
C PHE A 340 -0.80 -23.29 -40.93
N ASP A 341 -0.04 -23.76 -39.95
CA ASP A 341 1.04 -24.74 -40.11
C ASP A 341 0.52 -26.17 -40.25
N LEU A 342 -0.77 -26.41 -39.96
CA LEU A 342 -1.38 -27.74 -40.09
C LEU A 342 -1.48 -28.17 -41.56
N THR A 343 -1.08 -29.41 -41.84
CA THR A 343 -1.10 -30.03 -43.15
C THR A 343 -1.72 -31.43 -43.09
N LYS A 344 -2.00 -32.06 -44.24
CA LYS A 344 -2.49 -33.45 -44.30
C LYS A 344 -1.50 -34.46 -43.71
N THR A 345 -0.23 -34.08 -43.55
CA THR A 345 0.83 -34.90 -42.94
C THR A 345 1.05 -34.61 -41.46
N SER A 346 0.34 -33.63 -40.88
CA SER A 346 0.44 -33.33 -39.45
C SER A 346 -0.01 -34.52 -38.61
N THR A 347 0.81 -34.85 -37.61
CA THR A 347 0.54 -35.87 -36.61
C THR A 347 -0.60 -35.47 -35.70
N LYS A 348 -1.22 -36.44 -35.03
CA LYS A 348 -2.26 -36.18 -34.04
C LYS A 348 -1.75 -35.27 -32.93
N GLU A 349 -0.52 -35.46 -32.49
CA GLU A 349 0.11 -34.68 -31.42
C GLU A 349 0.27 -33.22 -31.82
N GLU A 350 0.65 -32.94 -33.06
CA GLU A 350 0.71 -31.59 -33.62
C GLU A 350 -0.68 -30.95 -33.71
N VAL A 351 -1.68 -31.69 -34.19
CA VAL A 351 -3.07 -31.19 -34.22
C VAL A 351 -3.58 -30.94 -32.79
N ALA A 352 -3.30 -31.83 -31.85
CA ALA A 352 -3.71 -31.68 -30.45
C ALA A 352 -3.01 -30.48 -29.78
N ALA A 353 -1.73 -30.25 -30.06
CA ALA A 353 -0.97 -29.13 -29.52
C ALA A 353 -1.59 -27.77 -29.88
N VAL A 354 -2.23 -27.66 -31.05
CA VAL A 354 -2.95 -26.46 -31.48
C VAL A 354 -4.21 -26.21 -30.65
N PHE A 355 -4.98 -27.25 -30.30
CA PHE A 355 -6.28 -27.08 -29.63
C PHE A 355 -6.22 -27.27 -28.10
N ASN A 356 -5.23 -27.99 -27.57
CA ASN A 356 -5.10 -28.25 -26.14
C ASN A 356 -5.04 -26.97 -25.28
N PRO A 357 -4.32 -25.91 -25.66
CA PRO A 357 -4.33 -24.64 -24.93
C PRO A 357 -5.73 -24.00 -24.86
N LEU A 358 -6.61 -24.35 -25.80
CA LEU A 358 -7.98 -23.85 -25.91
C LEU A 358 -9.01 -24.79 -25.26
N GLY A 359 -8.59 -25.69 -24.36
CA GLY A 359 -9.50 -26.68 -23.76
C GLY A 359 -9.74 -27.94 -24.60
N GLY A 360 -9.02 -28.10 -25.71
CA GLY A 360 -9.05 -29.28 -26.58
C GLY A 360 -10.15 -29.24 -27.65
N LEU A 361 -10.06 -30.18 -28.59
CA LEU A 361 -10.92 -30.22 -29.78
C LEU A 361 -12.43 -30.31 -29.44
N ASP A 362 -12.80 -31.09 -28.41
CA ASP A 362 -14.20 -31.25 -27.98
C ASP A 362 -14.78 -29.90 -27.49
N HIS A 363 -13.99 -29.07 -26.79
CA HIS A 363 -14.42 -27.74 -26.34
C HIS A 363 -14.70 -26.80 -27.52
N ILE A 364 -13.82 -26.79 -28.52
CA ILE A 364 -14.02 -25.98 -29.73
C ILE A 364 -15.24 -26.43 -30.51
N ILE A 365 -15.50 -27.74 -30.58
CA ILE A 365 -16.71 -28.25 -31.25
C ILE A 365 -17.98 -27.81 -30.51
N GLU A 366 -18.00 -27.81 -29.18
CA GLU A 366 -19.16 -27.32 -28.42
C GLU A 366 -19.37 -25.81 -28.61
N LEU A 367 -18.29 -25.02 -28.67
CA LEU A 367 -18.37 -23.59 -29.00
C LEU A 367 -18.90 -23.36 -30.42
N ALA A 368 -18.43 -24.14 -31.40
CA ALA A 368 -18.86 -24.03 -32.79
C ALA A 368 -20.33 -24.41 -33.02
N LYS A 369 -20.97 -25.13 -32.09
CA LYS A 369 -22.41 -25.43 -32.14
C LYS A 369 -23.28 -24.25 -31.69
N LYS A 370 -22.73 -23.30 -30.95
CA LYS A 370 -23.47 -22.11 -30.50
C LYS A 370 -23.60 -21.14 -31.67
N THR A 371 -24.83 -20.77 -32.01
CA THR A 371 -25.12 -19.84 -33.12
C THR A 371 -24.63 -18.41 -32.88
N THR A 372 -24.21 -18.09 -31.66
CA THR A 372 -23.76 -16.75 -31.24
C THR A 372 -22.23 -16.61 -31.19
N THR A 373 -21.47 -17.68 -31.42
CA THR A 373 -20.00 -17.67 -31.31
C THR A 373 -19.35 -17.28 -32.64
N LYS A 374 -18.49 -16.25 -32.61
CA LYS A 374 -17.70 -15.75 -33.74
C LYS A 374 -16.25 -16.16 -33.54
N PHE A 375 -15.61 -16.78 -34.53
CA PHE A 375 -14.21 -17.18 -34.40
C PHE A 375 -13.31 -16.21 -35.17
N TYR A 376 -12.11 -15.97 -34.65
CA TYR A 376 -11.08 -15.15 -35.28
C TYR A 376 -9.72 -15.86 -35.23
N ILE A 377 -8.85 -15.61 -36.21
CA ILE A 377 -7.42 -15.92 -36.08
C ILE A 377 -6.67 -14.59 -36.01
N VAL A 378 -5.73 -14.49 -35.07
CA VAL A 378 -4.84 -13.34 -34.94
C VAL A 378 -3.56 -13.62 -35.73
N ASP A 379 -3.29 -12.83 -36.76
CA ASP A 379 -1.99 -12.83 -37.43
C ASP A 379 -1.04 -11.89 -36.68
N ALA A 380 -0.10 -12.47 -35.91
CA ALA A 380 0.90 -11.73 -35.15
C ALA A 380 2.16 -11.35 -35.96
N SER A 381 2.21 -11.69 -37.26
CA SER A 381 3.45 -11.62 -38.05
C SER A 381 3.90 -10.20 -38.44
N THR A 382 3.05 -9.17 -38.35
CA THR A 382 3.32 -7.87 -38.99
C THR A 382 3.67 -6.71 -38.07
N GLY A 383 3.73 -6.87 -36.74
CA GLY A 383 4.18 -5.80 -35.82
C GLY A 383 3.40 -4.47 -35.88
N THR A 384 2.30 -4.42 -36.64
CA THR A 384 1.49 -3.25 -36.95
C THR A 384 0.04 -3.71 -37.00
N GLY A 385 -0.70 -3.44 -35.92
CA GLY A 385 -2.13 -3.75 -35.81
C GLY A 385 -2.47 -5.25 -35.70
N ASN A 386 -3.29 -5.61 -34.72
CA ASN A 386 -3.88 -6.95 -34.63
C ASN A 386 -4.87 -7.16 -35.79
N ASN A 387 -4.40 -7.65 -36.93
CA ASN A 387 -5.28 -8.05 -38.03
C ASN A 387 -6.03 -9.32 -37.62
N ARG A 388 -7.36 -9.18 -37.45
CA ARG A 388 -8.28 -10.26 -37.10
C ARG A 388 -8.97 -10.73 -38.37
N SER A 389 -8.71 -11.96 -38.82
CA SER A 389 -9.55 -12.58 -39.86
C SER A 389 -10.70 -13.31 -39.19
N CYS A 390 -11.93 -13.04 -39.62
CA CYS A 390 -13.08 -13.82 -39.20
C CYS A 390 -12.98 -15.25 -39.75
N VAL A 391 -13.42 -16.21 -38.95
CA VAL A 391 -13.35 -17.63 -39.23
C VAL A 391 -14.74 -18.22 -39.08
N ASN A 392 -15.16 -18.96 -40.09
CA ASN A 392 -16.34 -19.80 -40.00
C ASN A 392 -15.91 -21.17 -39.48
N LEU A 393 -16.45 -21.56 -38.33
CA LEU A 393 -16.30 -22.90 -37.79
C LEU A 393 -17.62 -23.67 -37.84
N GLY A 394 -17.55 -24.90 -38.33
CA GLY A 394 -18.61 -25.89 -38.20
C GLY A 394 -18.08 -27.10 -37.45
N GLY A 395 -18.58 -27.36 -36.24
CA GLY A 395 -18.19 -28.50 -35.43
C GLY A 395 -19.37 -29.43 -35.14
N HIS A 396 -19.15 -30.74 -35.21
CA HIS A 396 -20.12 -31.70 -34.69
C HIS A 396 -19.44 -32.96 -34.10
N ILE A 397 -20.12 -33.56 -33.13
CA ILE A 397 -19.74 -34.87 -32.57
C ILE A 397 -20.81 -35.86 -33.00
N ALA A 398 -20.46 -36.80 -33.87
CA ALA A 398 -21.37 -37.84 -34.35
C ALA A 398 -21.27 -39.10 -33.48
N ALA A 399 -22.43 -39.62 -33.05
CA ALA A 399 -22.55 -40.83 -32.24
C ALA A 399 -21.66 -40.86 -30.98
N SER A 400 -21.36 -39.69 -30.39
CA SER A 400 -20.46 -39.52 -29.23
C SER A 400 -19.00 -39.98 -29.45
N VAL A 401 -18.62 -40.32 -30.69
CA VAL A 401 -17.32 -40.96 -30.99
C VAL A 401 -16.54 -40.21 -32.06
N LEU A 402 -17.18 -39.86 -33.19
CA LEU A 402 -16.51 -39.13 -34.24
C LEU A 402 -16.51 -37.63 -33.95
N ARG A 403 -15.33 -37.02 -33.96
CA ARG A 403 -15.14 -35.57 -33.99
C ARG A 403 -15.00 -35.11 -35.43
N TYR A 404 -15.63 -34.00 -35.73
CA TYR A 404 -15.53 -33.36 -37.02
C TYR A 404 -15.54 -31.85 -36.82
N ILE A 405 -14.54 -31.18 -37.39
CA ILE A 405 -14.46 -29.73 -37.40
C ILE A 405 -14.03 -29.25 -38.78
N ASN A 406 -14.77 -28.26 -39.29
CA ASN A 406 -14.48 -27.53 -40.50
C ASN A 406 -14.09 -26.11 -40.11
N ILE A 407 -12.96 -25.64 -40.62
CA ILE A 407 -12.44 -24.30 -40.40
C ILE A 407 -12.28 -23.64 -41.76
N SER A 408 -12.95 -22.51 -41.96
CA SER A 408 -12.83 -21.72 -43.18
C SER A 408 -12.53 -20.27 -42.86
N TYR A 409 -11.56 -19.66 -43.54
CA TYR A 409 -11.22 -18.24 -43.39
C TYR A 409 -10.65 -17.66 -44.68
N VAL A 410 -10.60 -16.33 -44.78
CA VAL A 410 -9.98 -15.61 -45.90
C VAL A 410 -8.76 -14.84 -45.40
N ASP A 411 -7.65 -14.95 -46.12
CA ASP A 411 -6.42 -14.23 -45.80
C ASP A 411 -6.35 -12.83 -46.46
N LYS A 412 -5.30 -12.07 -46.12
CA LYS A 412 -5.04 -10.73 -46.67
C LYS A 412 -4.78 -10.70 -48.17
N PHE A 413 -4.45 -11.83 -48.78
CA PHE A 413 -4.21 -11.97 -50.21
C PHE A 413 -5.47 -12.39 -50.98
N LEU A 414 -6.62 -12.41 -50.31
CA LEU A 414 -7.90 -12.91 -50.84
C LEU A 414 -7.82 -14.39 -51.22
N VAL A 415 -7.14 -15.21 -50.44
CA VAL A 415 -7.20 -16.67 -50.55
C VAL A 415 -8.16 -17.19 -49.49
N SER A 416 -9.18 -17.93 -49.91
CA SER A 416 -10.06 -18.69 -49.02
C SER A 416 -9.39 -20.02 -48.68
N HIS A 417 -9.18 -20.25 -47.40
CA HIS A 417 -8.61 -21.47 -46.87
C HIS A 417 -9.71 -22.33 -46.24
N TYR A 418 -9.62 -23.63 -46.45
CA TYR A 418 -10.49 -24.64 -45.84
C TYR A 418 -9.64 -25.75 -45.23
N ILE A 419 -9.88 -26.05 -43.96
CA ILE A 419 -9.23 -27.13 -43.21
C ILE A 419 -10.33 -28.01 -42.59
N GLN A 420 -10.25 -29.30 -42.82
CA GLN A 420 -11.10 -30.31 -42.20
C GLN A 420 -10.26 -31.18 -41.28
N ILE A 421 -10.69 -31.34 -40.03
CA ILE A 421 -10.10 -32.28 -39.08
C ILE A 421 -11.19 -33.26 -38.68
N SER A 422 -10.89 -34.55 -38.77
CA SER A 422 -11.83 -35.61 -38.42
C SER A 422 -11.16 -36.84 -37.83
N GLY A 423 -11.92 -37.61 -37.06
CA GLY A 423 -11.50 -38.88 -36.47
C GLY A 423 -12.16 -39.14 -35.13
N ILE A 424 -11.48 -39.88 -34.25
CA ILE A 424 -11.96 -40.20 -32.89
C ILE A 424 -11.10 -39.50 -31.85
N LYS A 425 -11.55 -39.43 -30.57
CA LYS A 425 -10.82 -38.73 -29.48
C LYS A 425 -9.33 -39.08 -29.43
N THR A 426 -9.05 -40.35 -29.68
CA THR A 426 -7.71 -40.94 -29.56
C THR A 426 -6.94 -40.95 -30.88
N ALA A 427 -7.57 -40.60 -32.02
CA ALA A 427 -6.97 -40.62 -33.35
C ALA A 427 -7.76 -39.70 -34.32
N TYR A 428 -7.49 -38.40 -34.27
CA TYR A 428 -8.00 -37.42 -35.24
C TYR A 428 -6.83 -36.77 -35.98
N LEU A 429 -7.05 -36.44 -37.26
CA LEU A 429 -6.04 -35.91 -38.18
C LEU A 429 -6.67 -34.87 -39.11
N VAL A 430 -5.83 -34.09 -39.80
CA VAL A 430 -6.28 -33.23 -40.90
C VAL A 430 -6.67 -34.12 -42.09
N SER A 431 -7.97 -34.23 -42.35
CA SER A 431 -8.52 -35.09 -43.40
C SER A 431 -8.63 -34.38 -44.75
N ASP A 432 -8.82 -33.06 -44.75
CA ASP A 432 -8.79 -32.25 -45.97
C ASP A 432 -8.20 -30.87 -45.74
N LYS A 433 -7.53 -30.31 -46.76
CA LYS A 433 -7.01 -28.94 -46.81
C LYS A 433 -7.09 -28.44 -48.24
N LYS A 434 -7.75 -27.30 -48.45
CA LYS A 434 -7.97 -26.69 -49.77
C LYS A 434 -7.78 -25.18 -49.68
N ASP A 435 -7.11 -24.62 -50.67
CA ASP A 435 -6.94 -23.19 -50.83
C ASP A 435 -7.58 -22.76 -52.15
N ILE A 436 -8.41 -21.71 -52.12
CA ILE A 436 -9.10 -21.16 -53.28
C ILE A 436 -8.73 -19.68 -53.38
N ASN A 437 -8.07 -19.29 -54.47
CA ASN A 437 -7.75 -17.88 -54.70
C ASN A 437 -9.03 -17.11 -55.07
N LEU A 438 -9.56 -16.28 -54.17
CA LEU A 438 -10.75 -15.46 -54.41
C LEU A 438 -10.51 -14.30 -55.38
N LYS A 439 -9.24 -13.99 -55.74
CA LYS A 439 -8.97 -13.09 -56.88
C LYS A 439 -9.54 -13.64 -58.19
N SER A 440 -9.78 -14.95 -58.29
CA SER A 440 -10.45 -15.56 -59.44
C SER A 440 -11.96 -15.78 -59.23
N ALA A 441 -12.55 -15.35 -58.10
CA ALA A 441 -13.98 -15.51 -57.80
C ALA A 441 -14.79 -14.23 -58.07
N ILE A 442 -14.18 -13.06 -57.96
CA ILE A 442 -14.69 -11.80 -58.53
C ILE A 442 -13.94 -11.62 -59.85
N ASN A 443 -14.57 -11.97 -60.96
CA ASN A 443 -13.87 -11.86 -62.24
C ASN A 443 -13.70 -10.37 -62.60
N TYR A 444 -12.47 -9.93 -62.79
CA TYR A 444 -12.17 -8.59 -63.28
C TYR A 444 -11.67 -8.68 -64.71
N GLU A 445 -12.17 -7.81 -65.59
CA GLU A 445 -11.52 -7.54 -66.87
C GLU A 445 -10.84 -6.18 -66.78
N THR A 446 -9.54 -6.16 -67.08
CA THR A 446 -8.79 -4.90 -67.16
C THR A 446 -8.94 -4.34 -68.57
N VAL A 447 -9.55 -3.17 -68.70
CA VAL A 447 -9.55 -2.37 -69.93
C VAL A 447 -8.32 -1.45 -69.95
N SER A 448 -7.97 -0.95 -71.15
CA SER A 448 -6.77 -0.13 -71.31
C SER A 448 -6.80 1.13 -70.44
N PRO A 449 -5.65 1.61 -69.94
CA PRO A 449 -5.55 2.89 -69.21
C PRO A 449 -6.07 4.10 -70.01
N GLU A 450 -5.98 4.04 -71.34
CA GLU A 450 -6.46 5.09 -72.25
C GLU A 450 -7.97 5.31 -72.15
N VAL A 451 -8.74 4.32 -71.69
CA VAL A 451 -10.18 4.47 -71.40
C VAL A 451 -10.41 5.54 -70.33
N TYR A 452 -9.50 5.67 -69.36
CA TYR A 452 -9.55 6.70 -68.32
C TYR A 452 -9.29 8.12 -68.87
N ALA A 453 -8.60 8.23 -69.99
CA ALA A 453 -8.23 9.50 -70.62
C ALA A 453 -9.24 10.01 -71.67
N LEU A 454 -10.27 9.22 -71.98
CA LEU A 454 -11.33 9.65 -72.91
C LEU A 454 -12.05 10.89 -72.39
N THR A 455 -12.63 11.69 -73.28
CA THR A 455 -13.41 12.89 -72.92
C THR A 455 -14.68 12.95 -73.76
N SER A 456 -15.61 13.87 -73.46
CA SER A 456 -16.79 14.10 -74.29
C SER A 456 -16.47 14.60 -75.71
N GLN A 457 -15.21 14.94 -75.98
CA GLN A 457 -14.70 15.34 -77.31
C GLN A 457 -13.92 14.23 -78.02
N SER A 458 -13.75 13.06 -77.40
CA SER A 458 -13.01 11.97 -78.02
C SER A 458 -13.69 11.49 -79.30
N THR A 459 -12.89 11.39 -80.36
CA THR A 459 -13.30 10.93 -81.69
C THR A 459 -13.57 9.44 -81.69
N SER A 460 -14.29 8.98 -82.72
CA SER A 460 -14.58 7.56 -82.90
C SER A 460 -13.31 6.68 -82.94
N GLU A 461 -12.20 7.20 -83.49
CA GLU A 461 -10.95 6.45 -83.60
C GLU A 461 -10.16 6.40 -82.28
N GLU A 462 -10.21 7.47 -81.49
CA GLU A 462 -9.63 7.51 -80.14
C GLU A 462 -10.33 6.53 -79.20
N ILE A 463 -11.67 6.45 -79.26
CA ILE A 463 -12.45 5.49 -78.48
C ILE A 463 -12.12 4.06 -78.91
N ARG A 464 -12.09 3.81 -80.23
CA ARG A 464 -11.73 2.49 -80.78
C ARG A 464 -10.34 2.06 -80.35
N SER A 465 -9.36 2.98 -80.39
CA SER A 465 -7.98 2.74 -79.96
C SER A 465 -7.88 2.49 -78.46
N ALA A 466 -8.63 3.23 -77.63
CA ALA A 466 -8.65 3.05 -76.17
C ALA A 466 -9.17 1.65 -75.75
N PHE A 467 -10.06 1.05 -76.54
CA PHE A 467 -10.50 -0.34 -76.35
C PHE A 467 -9.73 -1.35 -77.20
N PHE A 468 -8.64 -0.96 -77.86
CA PHE A 468 -7.88 -1.70 -78.87
C PHE A 468 -8.65 -2.01 -80.18
N SER A 469 -9.92 -2.41 -80.10
CA SER A 469 -10.75 -2.69 -81.27
C SER A 469 -12.24 -2.73 -80.91
N LEU A 470 -13.11 -2.74 -81.93
CA LEU A 470 -14.55 -3.00 -81.77
C LEU A 470 -14.83 -4.38 -81.16
N SER A 471 -14.05 -5.39 -81.55
CA SER A 471 -14.21 -6.76 -81.03
C SER A 471 -13.90 -6.82 -79.54
N GLU A 472 -12.85 -6.15 -79.09
CA GLU A 472 -12.49 -6.04 -77.68
C GLU A 472 -13.51 -5.22 -76.89
N PHE A 473 -14.01 -4.10 -77.43
CA PHE A 473 -15.11 -3.34 -76.82
C PHE A 473 -16.34 -4.22 -76.57
N LYS A 474 -16.79 -5.00 -77.56
CA LYS A 474 -17.90 -5.94 -77.42
C LYS A 474 -17.58 -7.07 -76.43
N ARG A 475 -16.33 -7.55 -76.38
CA ARG A 475 -15.88 -8.56 -75.39
C ARG A 475 -16.01 -8.04 -73.96
N TYR A 476 -15.63 -6.79 -73.69
CA TYR A 476 -15.79 -6.18 -72.36
C TYR A 476 -17.27 -6.01 -71.97
N ILE A 477 -18.15 -5.67 -72.92
CA ILE A 477 -19.60 -5.64 -72.69
C ILE A 477 -20.14 -7.03 -72.31
N GLU A 478 -19.73 -8.08 -73.02
CA GLU A 478 -20.13 -9.46 -72.68
C GLU A 478 -19.54 -9.93 -71.35
N ALA A 479 -18.33 -9.50 -71.00
CA ALA A 479 -17.76 -9.76 -69.68
C ALA A 479 -18.59 -9.08 -68.58
N ALA A 480 -18.93 -7.81 -68.74
CA ALA A 480 -19.79 -7.08 -67.80
C ALA A 480 -21.17 -7.75 -67.64
N LYS A 481 -21.78 -8.22 -68.74
CA LYS A 481 -23.04 -9.00 -68.71
C LYS A 481 -22.93 -10.33 -67.95
N LYS A 482 -21.74 -10.94 -67.94
CA LYS A 482 -21.43 -12.17 -67.18
C LYS A 482 -21.07 -11.88 -65.73
N GLY A 483 -21.19 -10.63 -65.27
CA GLY A 483 -20.90 -10.22 -63.90
C GLY A 483 -19.43 -9.91 -63.64
N TYR A 484 -18.61 -9.73 -64.68
CA TYR A 484 -17.23 -9.29 -64.51
C TYR A 484 -17.22 -7.79 -64.19
N ILE A 485 -16.35 -7.38 -63.26
CA ILE A 485 -16.15 -5.95 -62.97
C ILE A 485 -15.08 -5.43 -63.91
N LEU A 486 -15.44 -4.44 -64.72
CA LEU A 486 -14.49 -3.75 -65.57
C LEU A 486 -13.64 -2.79 -64.74
N ARG A 487 -12.32 -2.77 -64.97
CA ARG A 487 -11.39 -1.87 -64.28
C ARG A 487 -10.34 -1.32 -65.23
N THR A 488 -9.78 -0.16 -64.92
CA THR A 488 -8.70 0.49 -65.63
C THR A 488 -7.65 1.02 -64.63
N SER A 489 -6.67 1.78 -65.09
CA SER A 489 -5.71 2.52 -64.26
C SER A 489 -5.49 3.90 -64.86
N ILE A 490 -4.85 4.81 -64.12
CA ILE A 490 -4.48 6.11 -64.67
C ILE A 490 -3.35 5.90 -65.69
N PRO A 491 -3.46 6.40 -66.93
CA PRO A 491 -2.41 6.28 -67.93
C PRO A 491 -1.21 7.13 -67.54
N GLU A 492 0.00 6.63 -67.85
CA GLU A 492 1.27 7.33 -67.57
C GLU A 492 1.30 8.75 -68.16
N SER A 493 0.59 8.96 -69.28
CA SER A 493 0.44 10.25 -69.95
C SER A 493 -0.21 11.35 -69.10
N MET A 494 -0.92 11.00 -68.03
CA MET A 494 -1.55 11.96 -67.11
C MET A 494 -0.66 12.35 -65.92
N GLY A 495 0.57 11.83 -65.81
CA GLY A 495 1.57 12.29 -64.85
C GLY A 495 1.27 12.01 -63.38
N LEU A 496 0.31 11.14 -63.09
CA LEU A 496 -0.05 10.71 -61.73
C LEU A 496 0.35 9.24 -61.54
N ASP A 497 1.31 8.94 -60.66
CA ASP A 497 1.76 7.57 -60.37
C ASP A 497 0.79 6.86 -59.41
N TYR A 498 -0.43 6.59 -59.89
CA TYR A 498 -1.42 5.78 -59.16
C TYR A 498 -1.60 4.43 -59.85
N LYS A 499 -0.97 3.40 -59.27
CA LYS A 499 -1.13 1.99 -59.68
C LYS A 499 -2.42 1.34 -59.14
N ASN A 500 -3.26 2.10 -58.46
CA ASN A 500 -4.51 1.59 -57.91
C ASN A 500 -5.52 1.36 -59.04
N PRO A 501 -6.19 0.19 -59.08
CA PRO A 501 -7.21 -0.08 -60.08
C PRO A 501 -8.40 0.87 -59.88
N ILE A 502 -8.85 1.46 -60.99
CA ILE A 502 -10.03 2.31 -61.05
C ILE A 502 -11.17 1.48 -61.60
N TYR A 503 -12.23 1.34 -60.81
CA TYR A 503 -13.37 0.51 -61.17
C TYR A 503 -14.34 1.28 -62.06
N LEU A 504 -14.74 0.65 -63.16
CA LEU A 504 -15.79 1.13 -64.04
C LEU A 504 -17.09 0.49 -63.57
N ASN A 505 -17.82 1.18 -62.70
CA ASN A 505 -19.06 0.66 -62.13
C ASN A 505 -20.15 0.64 -63.22
N THR A 506 -20.22 -0.47 -63.94
CA THR A 506 -21.05 -0.61 -65.14
C THR A 506 -22.53 -0.59 -64.77
N LEU A 507 -23.27 0.35 -65.36
CA LEU A 507 -24.71 0.52 -65.21
C LEU A 507 -25.47 -0.17 -66.33
N ILE A 508 -25.00 -0.02 -67.57
CA ILE A 508 -25.61 -0.59 -68.77
C ILE A 508 -24.52 -1.20 -69.62
N ALA A 509 -24.68 -2.46 -70.00
CA ALA A 509 -23.80 -3.16 -70.93
C ALA A 509 -24.65 -4.03 -71.85
N HIS A 510 -24.74 -3.65 -73.12
CA HIS A 510 -25.62 -4.34 -74.07
C HIS A 510 -25.07 -4.30 -75.49
N VAL A 511 -25.27 -5.40 -76.22
CA VAL A 511 -25.06 -5.47 -77.68
C VAL A 511 -26.41 -5.85 -78.29
N THR A 512 -26.91 -5.04 -79.22
CA THR A 512 -28.19 -5.29 -79.90
C THR A 512 -28.00 -6.33 -81.01
N ASN A 513 -29.10 -6.91 -81.48
CA ASN A 513 -29.07 -7.86 -82.59
C ASN A 513 -28.54 -7.24 -83.89
N ASP A 514 -28.74 -5.94 -84.08
CA ASP A 514 -28.28 -5.18 -85.25
C ASP A 514 -26.79 -4.80 -85.16
N GLY A 515 -26.11 -5.18 -84.07
CA GLY A 515 -24.67 -5.00 -83.89
C GLY A 515 -24.25 -3.71 -83.19
N ASP A 516 -25.19 -2.85 -82.80
CA ASP A 516 -24.92 -1.69 -81.95
C ASP A 516 -24.49 -2.15 -80.56
N ALA A 517 -23.66 -1.37 -79.89
CA ALA A 517 -23.15 -1.72 -78.57
C ALA A 517 -23.11 -0.50 -77.65
N ILE A 518 -23.54 -0.69 -76.40
CA ILE A 518 -23.65 0.37 -75.40
C ILE A 518 -22.93 -0.09 -74.13
N LEU A 519 -22.09 0.80 -73.59
CA LEU A 519 -21.43 0.65 -72.29
C LEU A 519 -21.58 1.95 -71.51
N GLU A 520 -22.32 1.90 -70.40
CA GLU A 520 -22.50 2.98 -69.44
C GLU A 520 -21.89 2.59 -68.10
N TYR A 521 -21.10 3.47 -67.48
CA TYR A 521 -20.47 3.22 -66.19
C TYR A 521 -20.25 4.50 -65.38
N ILE A 522 -20.13 4.33 -64.06
CA ILE A 522 -19.71 5.39 -63.13
C ILE A 522 -18.22 5.24 -62.84
N ILE A 523 -17.51 6.35 -62.91
CA ILE A 523 -16.09 6.45 -62.56
C ILE A 523 -15.85 7.62 -61.57
N ALA A 524 -14.85 7.50 -60.71
CA ALA A 524 -14.51 8.53 -59.73
C ALA A 524 -13.05 8.99 -59.91
N GLY A 525 -12.82 10.30 -59.76
CA GLY A 525 -11.50 10.93 -59.83
C GLY A 525 -11.44 12.04 -60.88
N PRO A 526 -10.27 12.67 -61.08
CA PRO A 526 -10.09 13.75 -62.07
C PRO A 526 -10.19 13.27 -63.54
N GLY A 527 -10.29 11.96 -63.76
CA GLY A 527 -10.32 11.35 -65.10
C GLY A 527 -11.67 11.43 -65.79
N ILE A 528 -11.58 11.36 -67.12
CA ILE A 528 -12.57 11.72 -68.12
C ILE A 528 -12.98 13.20 -68.00
N ASN A 529 -12.46 14.06 -68.88
CA ASN A 529 -12.78 15.50 -68.94
C ASN A 529 -12.26 16.41 -67.78
N GLY A 530 -11.34 15.95 -66.93
CA GLY A 530 -10.63 16.82 -65.97
C GLY A 530 -11.44 17.29 -64.75
N TYR A 531 -12.64 16.73 -64.54
CA TYR A 531 -13.52 17.09 -63.42
C TYR A 531 -13.23 16.23 -62.20
N ALA A 532 -12.91 16.85 -61.06
CA ALA A 532 -12.69 16.17 -59.79
C ALA A 532 -14.03 15.78 -59.13
N GLY A 533 -14.51 14.56 -59.41
CA GLY A 533 -15.74 14.03 -58.82
C GLY A 533 -16.15 12.68 -59.40
N MET A 534 -17.38 12.24 -59.09
CA MET A 534 -17.98 11.09 -59.78
C MET A 534 -18.56 11.55 -61.12
N GLN A 535 -18.47 10.68 -62.13
CA GLN A 535 -18.96 10.95 -63.47
C GLN A 535 -19.68 9.73 -64.03
N ILE A 536 -20.71 9.97 -64.82
CA ILE A 536 -21.39 8.96 -65.64
C ILE A 536 -20.82 9.06 -67.06
N VAL A 537 -20.35 7.94 -67.57
CA VAL A 537 -19.78 7.84 -68.91
C VAL A 537 -20.65 6.90 -69.71
N PHE A 538 -21.07 7.36 -70.88
CA PHE A 538 -21.87 6.60 -71.83
C PHE A 538 -21.12 6.50 -73.14
N ILE A 539 -20.76 5.28 -73.54
CA ILE A 539 -20.10 4.98 -74.82
C ILE A 539 -21.05 4.13 -75.65
N SER A 540 -21.33 4.58 -76.87
CA SER A 540 -22.14 3.83 -77.84
C SER A 540 -21.38 3.63 -79.14
N TYR A 541 -21.54 2.45 -79.73
CA TYR A 541 -21.13 2.10 -81.07
C TYR A 541 -22.38 1.89 -81.94
N THR A 542 -22.42 2.57 -83.08
CA THR A 542 -23.49 2.46 -84.08
C THR A 542 -22.97 1.68 -85.28
N ALA A 543 -23.55 0.51 -85.54
CA ALA A 543 -23.10 -0.43 -86.58
C ALA A 543 -23.35 0.09 -88.00
N SER A 544 -24.45 0.80 -88.23
CA SER A 544 -24.81 1.33 -89.56
C SER A 544 -23.84 2.40 -90.07
N SER A 545 -23.18 3.13 -89.16
CA SER A 545 -22.20 4.18 -89.47
C SER A 545 -20.76 3.82 -89.09
N ASP A 546 -20.52 2.62 -88.55
CA ASP A 546 -19.25 2.16 -87.98
C ASP A 546 -18.55 3.19 -87.09
N SER A 547 -19.33 3.84 -86.22
CA SER A 547 -18.87 4.99 -85.44
C SER A 547 -19.14 4.84 -83.95
N PHE A 548 -18.17 5.26 -83.13
CA PHE A 548 -18.33 5.42 -81.69
C PHE A 548 -18.73 6.85 -81.33
N SER A 549 -19.47 7.00 -80.24
CA SER A 549 -19.72 8.27 -79.56
C SER A 549 -19.59 8.09 -78.06
N ILE A 550 -19.18 9.17 -77.37
CA ILE A 550 -19.04 9.22 -75.91
C ILE A 550 -19.73 10.45 -75.36
N SER A 551 -20.48 10.26 -74.27
CA SER A 551 -21.05 11.33 -73.46
C SER A 551 -20.55 11.19 -72.04
N VAL A 552 -20.19 12.31 -71.43
CA VAL A 552 -19.65 12.37 -70.07
C VAL A 552 -20.47 13.39 -69.29
N LEU A 553 -21.06 12.97 -68.18
CA LEU A 553 -21.89 13.79 -67.33
C LEU A 553 -21.31 13.82 -65.91
N PRO A 554 -21.06 14.99 -65.31
CA PRO A 554 -20.70 15.07 -63.91
C PRO A 554 -21.89 14.61 -63.06
N PHE A 555 -21.62 13.79 -62.05
CA PHE A 555 -22.62 13.36 -61.09
C PHE A 555 -22.85 14.50 -60.08
N SER A 556 -23.78 15.42 -60.37
CA SER A 556 -24.23 16.41 -59.37
C SER A 556 -25.40 15.83 -58.57
N THR A 557 -25.22 15.69 -57.26
CA THR A 557 -26.37 15.63 -56.36
C THR A 557 -26.97 17.04 -56.36
N GLY A 558 -28.20 17.19 -56.86
CA GLY A 558 -28.87 18.48 -56.93
C GLY A 558 -28.72 19.26 -55.62
N SER A 559 -28.24 20.49 -55.75
CA SER A 559 -28.23 21.52 -54.71
C SER A 559 -29.63 21.93 -54.32
#